data_AF-A0A921FMB6-F1
#
_entry.id   AF-A0A921FMB6-F1
#
_cell.length_a   1.000
_cell.length_b   1.000
_cell.length_c   1.000
_cell.angle_alpha   90.00
_cell.angle_beta   90.00
_cell.angle_gamma   90.00
#
_symmetry.space_group_name_H-M   'P 1'
#
loop_
_entity.id
_entity.type
_entity.pdbx_description
1 polymer ?
#
loop_
_entity_poly.entity_id
_entity_poly.type
_entity_poly.pdbx_seq_one_letter_code
_entity_poly.pdbx_strand_id
1 'polypeptide(L)'
;MSQSPQSTQAFLFVRAVVLVVLGQAVALLVSAVLTIMGSGTGQLPVSAIIFLVFLYLLGTVWLIAAAVGVNKGKAWPRGALIVAELLAVIVSFTYFQLGDILLGGALIISGGVVLILLFTPALNNHLVQRRSRE
;
A
#
# COMPACT_ATOMS: atom_id res chain seq x y z
N MET A 1 -25.60 1.87 25.50
CA MET A 1 -24.19 2.19 25.18
C MET A 1 -24.13 2.76 23.76
N SER A 2 -24.34 4.07 23.62
CA SER A 2 -24.29 4.78 22.34
C SER A 2 -22.82 4.97 21.94
N GLN A 3 -22.36 4.22 20.92
CA GLN A 3 -21.07 4.47 20.30
C GLN A 3 -21.07 5.91 19.76
N SER A 4 -20.12 6.72 20.22
CA SER A 4 -19.94 8.07 19.69
C SER A 4 -19.60 8.00 18.19
N PRO A 5 -20.09 8.91 17.34
CA PRO A 5 -19.88 8.90 15.89
C PRO A 5 -18.40 8.84 15.46
N GLN A 6 -17.51 9.22 16.37
CA GLN A 6 -16.05 9.20 16.21
C GLN A 6 -15.46 7.78 16.13
N SER A 7 -16.05 6.79 16.81
CA SER A 7 -15.56 5.40 16.82
C SER A 7 -15.86 4.66 15.51
N THR A 8 -17.04 4.90 14.93
CA THR A 8 -17.45 4.35 13.64
C THR A 8 -16.60 4.90 12.49
N GLN A 9 -16.28 6.20 12.50
CA GLN A 9 -15.43 6.82 11.48
C GLN A 9 -13.99 6.29 11.49
N ALA A 10 -13.40 6.11 12.68
CA ALA A 10 -12.05 5.55 12.80
C ALA A 10 -11.96 4.12 12.21
N PHE A 11 -12.97 3.29 12.47
CA PHE A 11 -13.05 1.93 11.91
C PHE A 11 -13.15 1.94 10.38
N LEU A 12 -13.94 2.85 9.81
CA LEU A 12 -14.08 3.00 8.35
C LEU A 12 -12.77 3.43 7.69
N PHE A 13 -12.04 4.38 8.27
CA PHE A 13 -10.75 4.83 7.72
C PHE A 13 -9.67 3.73 7.77
N VAL A 14 -9.58 3.00 8.89
CA VAL A 14 -8.69 1.84 9.01
C VAL A 14 -9.02 0.81 7.93
N ARG A 15 -10.30 0.50 7.74
CA ARG A 15 -10.75 -0.47 6.74
C ARG A 15 -10.46 0.00 5.32
N ALA A 16 -10.65 1.29 5.03
CA ALA A 16 -10.32 1.87 3.73
C ALA A 16 -8.82 1.74 3.42
N VAL A 17 -7.94 2.11 4.36
CA VAL A 17 -6.48 1.94 4.20
C VAL A 17 -6.13 0.49 3.96
N VAL A 18 -6.64 -0.44 4.78
CA VAL A 18 -6.36 -1.87 4.64
C VAL A 18 -6.80 -2.40 3.28
N LEU A 19 -7.99 -2.02 2.80
CA LEU A 19 -8.49 -2.47 1.50
C LEU A 19 -7.66 -1.92 0.33
N VAL A 20 -7.26 -0.65 0.37
CA VAL A 20 -6.43 -0.05 -0.68
C VAL A 20 -5.05 -0.70 -0.72
N VAL A 21 -4.41 -0.86 0.44
CA VAL A 21 -3.07 -1.47 0.55
C VAL A 21 -3.10 -2.95 0.12
N LEU A 22 -4.15 -3.70 0.48
CA LEU A 22 -4.32 -5.06 -0.01
C LEU A 22 -4.54 -5.10 -1.52
N GLY A 23 -5.28 -4.14 -2.09
CA GLY A 23 -5.43 -3.98 -3.53
C GLY A 23 -4.08 -3.76 -4.23
N GLN A 24 -3.21 -2.91 -3.67
CA GLN A 24 -1.85 -2.72 -4.18
C GLN A 24 -1.00 -3.98 -4.09
N ALA A 25 -1.11 -4.75 -2.99
CA ALA A 25 -0.41 -6.02 -2.86
C ALA A 25 -0.85 -7.04 -3.93
N VAL A 26 -2.15 -7.10 -4.23
CA VAL A 26 -2.67 -7.92 -5.35
C VAL A 26 -2.13 -7.43 -6.69
N ALA A 27 -2.07 -6.11 -6.91
CA ALA A 27 -1.50 -5.55 -8.13
C ALA A 27 -0.02 -5.94 -8.30
N LEU A 28 0.77 -5.94 -7.23
CA LEU A 28 2.17 -6.40 -7.28
C LEU A 28 2.28 -7.89 -7.64
N LEU A 29 1.39 -8.74 -7.11
CA LEU A 29 1.34 -10.16 -7.49
C LEU A 29 1.00 -10.34 -8.97
N VAL A 30 0.00 -9.59 -9.47
CA VAL A 30 -0.37 -9.62 -10.90
C VAL A 30 0.81 -9.17 -11.75
N SER A 31 1.49 -8.08 -11.38
CA SER A 31 2.71 -7.63 -12.07
C SER A 31 3.81 -8.70 -12.09
N ALA A 32 4.03 -9.41 -11.00
CA ALA A 32 4.98 -10.52 -10.96
C ALA A 32 4.64 -11.62 -11.96
N VAL A 33 3.36 -12.03 -12.02
CA VAL A 33 2.89 -13.04 -12.98
C VAL A 33 3.07 -12.55 -14.42
N LEU A 34 2.68 -11.31 -14.71
CA LEU A 34 2.83 -10.72 -16.05
C LEU A 34 4.29 -10.63 -16.48
N THR A 35 5.21 -10.27 -15.58
CA THR A 35 6.65 -10.23 -15.88
C THR A 35 7.20 -11.62 -16.19
N ILE A 36 6.76 -12.66 -15.47
CA ILE A 36 7.16 -14.05 -15.76
C ILE A 36 6.62 -14.48 -17.13
N MET A 37 5.35 -14.21 -17.43
CA MET A 37 4.73 -14.55 -18.72
C MET A 37 5.37 -13.80 -19.90
N GLY A 38 5.79 -12.54 -19.68
CA GLY A 38 6.45 -11.71 -20.69
C GLY A 38 7.94 -11.99 -20.87
N SER A 39 8.54 -12.89 -20.08
CA SER A 39 9.99 -13.12 -20.08
C SER A 39 10.58 -13.60 -21.42
N GLY A 40 9.77 -14.19 -22.30
CA GLY A 40 10.18 -14.63 -23.64
C GLY A 40 10.35 -13.50 -24.67
N THR A 41 10.01 -12.26 -24.33
CA THR A 41 10.00 -11.11 -25.27
C THR A 41 11.39 -10.52 -25.56
N GLY A 42 12.43 -10.95 -24.85
CA GLY A 42 13.81 -10.46 -25.02
C GLY A 42 14.06 -9.03 -24.55
N GLN A 43 13.07 -8.37 -23.92
CA GLN A 43 13.17 -6.98 -23.47
C GLN A 43 14.08 -6.80 -22.24
N LEU A 44 14.20 -7.84 -21.39
CA LEU A 44 15.07 -7.83 -20.21
C LEU A 44 15.90 -9.11 -20.11
N PRO A 45 17.15 -9.02 -19.61
CA PRO A 45 17.94 -10.19 -19.28
C PRO A 45 17.27 -11.01 -18.16
N VAL A 46 17.44 -12.33 -18.20
CA VAL A 46 16.79 -13.28 -17.27
C VAL A 46 17.09 -12.96 -15.81
N SER A 47 18.30 -12.51 -15.49
CA SER A 47 18.68 -12.09 -14.14
C SER A 47 17.87 -10.90 -13.63
N ALA A 48 17.60 -9.91 -14.48
CA ALA A 48 16.79 -8.75 -14.13
C ALA A 48 15.33 -9.13 -13.90
N ILE A 49 14.79 -10.06 -14.69
CA ILE A 49 13.44 -10.61 -14.53
C ILE A 49 13.31 -11.30 -13.16
N ILE A 50 14.24 -12.19 -12.83
CA ILE A 50 14.24 -12.90 -11.54
C ILE A 50 14.29 -11.89 -10.38
N PHE A 51 15.16 -10.89 -10.47
CA PHE A 51 15.30 -9.87 -9.44
C PHE A 51 14.04 -9.01 -9.29
N LEU A 52 13.43 -8.57 -10.40
CA LEU A 52 12.17 -7.81 -10.37
C LEU A 52 11.02 -8.62 -9.76
N VAL A 53 10.87 -9.89 -10.15
CA VAL A 53 9.87 -10.79 -9.56
C VAL A 53 10.10 -10.92 -8.06
N PHE A 54 11.35 -11.09 -7.62
CA PHE A 54 11.68 -11.12 -6.20
C PHE A 54 11.27 -9.81 -5.49
N LEU A 55 11.54 -8.64 -6.09
CA LEU A 55 11.13 -7.35 -5.52
C LEU A 55 9.60 -7.22 -5.44
N TYR A 56 8.85 -7.68 -6.44
CA TYR A 56 7.38 -7.68 -6.39
C TYR A 56 6.84 -8.59 -5.28
N LEU A 57 7.42 -9.77 -5.11
CA LEU A 57 7.04 -10.67 -4.02
C LEU A 57 7.38 -10.08 -2.65
N LEU A 58 8.57 -9.49 -2.51
CA LEU A 58 8.99 -8.84 -1.27
C LEU A 58 8.08 -7.65 -0.92
N GLY A 59 7.76 -6.81 -1.90
CA GLY A 59 6.82 -5.70 -1.75
C GLY A 59 5.41 -6.17 -1.38
N THR A 60 4.93 -7.27 -1.99
CA THR A 60 3.65 -7.88 -1.64
C THR A 60 3.62 -8.30 -0.16
N VAL A 61 4.63 -9.05 0.28
CA VAL A 61 4.73 -9.53 1.66
C VAL A 61 4.82 -8.35 2.63
N TRP A 62 5.57 -7.31 2.28
CA TRP A 62 5.66 -6.07 3.05
C TRP A 62 4.30 -5.40 3.22
N LEU A 63 3.56 -5.18 2.13
CA LEU A 63 2.26 -4.50 2.16
C LEU A 63 1.23 -5.31 2.95
N ILE A 64 1.23 -6.64 2.81
CA ILE A 64 0.37 -7.53 3.61
C ILE A 64 0.73 -7.41 5.10
N ALA A 65 2.02 -7.46 5.45
CA ALA A 65 2.46 -7.33 6.84
C ALA A 65 2.08 -5.97 7.44
N ALA A 66 2.20 -4.89 6.65
CA ALA A 66 1.79 -3.55 7.05
C ALA A 66 0.27 -3.46 7.25
N ALA A 67 -0.53 -3.99 6.33
CA ALA A 67 -2.00 -4.03 6.44
C ALA A 67 -2.46 -4.81 7.69
N VAL A 68 -1.87 -5.98 7.94
CA VAL A 68 -2.14 -6.77 9.16
C VAL A 68 -1.73 -5.99 10.41
N GLY A 69 -0.59 -5.30 10.38
CA GLY A 69 -0.13 -4.48 11.49
C GLY A 69 -1.06 -3.31 11.80
N VAL A 70 -1.57 -2.62 10.77
CA VAL A 70 -2.57 -1.54 10.92
C VAL A 70 -3.86 -2.08 11.51
N ASN A 71 -4.34 -3.23 11.04
CA ASN A 71 -5.54 -3.87 11.58
C ASN A 71 -5.38 -4.30 13.05
N LYS A 72 -4.15 -4.65 13.45
CA LYS A 72 -3.80 -4.94 14.86
C LYS A 72 -3.58 -3.69 15.71
N GLY A 73 -3.63 -2.49 15.13
CA GLY A 73 -3.45 -1.22 15.83
C GLY A 73 -2.02 -0.95 16.29
N LYS A 74 -1.01 -1.59 15.69
CA LYS A 74 0.40 -1.36 16.03
C LYS A 74 0.88 -0.01 15.49
N ALA A 75 1.83 0.63 16.15
CA ALA A 75 2.38 1.94 15.73
C ALA A 75 3.40 1.85 14.58
N TRP A 76 4.19 0.77 14.51
CA TRP A 76 5.22 0.52 13.51
C TRP A 76 4.76 0.51 12.02
N PRO A 77 3.59 -0.05 11.66
CA PRO A 77 3.09 -0.10 10.28
C PRO A 77 2.89 1.26 9.62
N ARG A 78 2.72 2.34 10.40
CA ARG A 78 2.57 3.69 9.84
C ARG A 78 3.78 4.13 9.04
N GLY A 79 4.98 4.00 9.63
CA GLY A 79 6.22 4.40 8.96
C GLY A 79 6.43 3.58 7.69
N ALA A 80 6.16 2.27 7.77
CA ALA A 80 6.26 1.35 6.64
C ALA A 80 5.30 1.72 5.49
N LEU A 81 4.05 2.10 5.80
CA LEU A 81 3.10 2.55 4.80
C LEU A 81 3.46 3.91 4.22
N ILE A 82 3.88 4.89 5.04
CA ILE A 82 4.29 6.20 4.53
C ILE A 82 5.39 6.05 3.48
N VAL A 83 6.39 5.20 3.74
CA VAL A 83 7.46 4.95 2.77
C VAL A 83 6.92 4.29 1.49
N ALA A 84 6.05 3.28 1.61
CA ALA A 84 5.47 2.59 0.46
C ALA A 84 4.60 3.51 -0.41
N GLU A 85 3.75 4.33 0.20
CA GLU A 85 2.87 5.23 -0.54
C GLU A 85 3.64 6.42 -1.14
N LEU A 86 4.67 6.92 -0.47
CA LEU A 86 5.55 7.93 -1.07
C LEU A 86 6.26 7.38 -2.31
N LEU A 87 6.73 6.12 -2.25
CA LEU A 87 7.28 5.44 -3.42
C LEU A 87 6.24 5.33 -4.54
N ALA A 88 4.99 4.93 -4.23
CA ALA A 88 3.92 4.85 -5.21
C ALA A 88 3.65 6.21 -5.89
N VAL A 89 3.62 7.29 -5.11
CA VAL A 89 3.47 8.66 -5.63
C VAL A 89 4.64 9.04 -6.53
N ILE A 90 5.89 8.77 -6.13
CA ILE A 90 7.06 9.08 -6.97
C ILE A 90 7.02 8.29 -8.29
N VAL A 91 6.72 6.99 -8.23
CA VAL A 91 6.63 6.11 -9.40
C VAL A 91 5.49 6.52 -10.31
N SER A 92 4.40 7.09 -9.78
CA SER A 92 3.29 7.57 -10.61
C SER A 92 3.73 8.63 -11.64
N PHE A 93 4.66 9.52 -11.26
CA PHE A 93 5.21 10.52 -12.17
C PHE A 93 6.03 9.88 -13.30
N THR A 94 6.75 8.79 -13.01
CA THR A 94 7.44 8.02 -14.05
C THR A 94 6.45 7.46 -15.06
N TYR A 95 5.32 6.90 -14.62
CA TYR A 95 4.28 6.40 -15.54
C TYR A 95 3.63 7.52 -16.36
N PHE A 96 3.37 8.68 -15.76
CA PHE A 96 2.89 9.85 -16.50
C PHE A 96 3.87 10.30 -17.58
N GLN A 97 5.18 10.28 -17.30
CA GLN A 97 6.22 10.61 -18.29
C GLN A 97 6.29 9.59 -19.41
N LEU A 98 6.03 8.31 -19.13
CA LEU A 98 5.94 7.24 -20.12
C LEU A 98 4.62 7.24 -20.92
N GLY A 99 3.70 8.16 -20.61
CA GLY A 99 2.39 8.29 -21.28
C GLY A 99 1.31 7.35 -20.76
N ASP A 100 1.60 6.54 -19.73
CA ASP A 100 0.63 5.63 -19.12
C ASP A 100 -0.13 6.35 -17.99
N ILE A 101 -1.15 7.10 -18.42
CA ILE A 101 -2.00 7.90 -17.52
C ILE A 101 -2.80 7.01 -16.57
N LEU A 102 -3.17 5.79 -16.98
CA LEU A 102 -4.00 4.89 -16.17
C LEU A 102 -3.21 4.36 -14.98
N LEU A 103 -2.00 3.82 -15.19
CA LEU A 103 -1.15 3.31 -14.11
C LEU A 103 -0.65 4.45 -13.21
N GLY A 104 -0.23 5.58 -13.80
CA GLY A 104 0.13 6.78 -13.03
C GLY A 104 -1.04 7.27 -12.16
N GLY A 105 -2.24 7.35 -12.75
CA GLY A 105 -3.46 7.75 -12.05
C GLY A 105 -3.83 6.81 -10.89
N ALA A 106 -3.76 5.49 -11.12
CA ALA A 106 -4.07 4.50 -10.08
C ALA A 106 -3.09 4.59 -8.90
N LEU A 107 -1.79 4.77 -9.17
CA LEU A 107 -0.78 4.90 -8.13
C LEU A 107 -0.92 6.20 -7.34
N ILE A 108 -1.12 7.34 -8.01
CA ILE A 108 -1.24 8.62 -7.31
C ILE A 108 -2.52 8.71 -6.47
N ILE A 109 -3.63 8.16 -6.97
CA ILE A 109 -4.89 8.14 -6.23
C ILE A 109 -4.77 7.22 -5.02
N SER A 110 -4.30 5.97 -5.21
CA SER A 110 -4.18 5.03 -4.09
C SER A 110 -3.18 5.52 -3.03
N GLY A 111 -2.00 5.96 -3.44
CA GLY A 111 -0.97 6.46 -2.52
C GLY A 111 -1.33 7.77 -1.85
N GLY A 112 -1.89 8.72 -2.60
CA GLY A 112 -2.37 9.98 -2.04
C GLY A 112 -3.48 9.79 -1.01
N VAL A 113 -4.47 8.95 -1.30
CA VAL A 113 -5.57 8.64 -0.39
C VAL A 113 -5.05 8.00 0.90
N VAL A 114 -4.19 6.98 0.80
CA VAL A 114 -3.66 6.30 2.00
C VAL A 114 -2.81 7.26 2.84
N LEU A 115 -1.97 8.10 2.22
CA LEU A 115 -1.19 9.11 2.95
C LEU A 115 -2.11 10.08 3.72
N ILE A 116 -3.11 10.66 3.06
CA ILE A 116 -4.06 11.59 3.70
C ILE A 116 -4.76 10.90 4.89
N LEU A 117 -5.21 9.66 4.70
CA LEU A 117 -5.87 8.89 5.75
C LEU A 117 -4.93 8.59 6.92
N LEU A 118 -3.67 8.25 6.67
CA LEU A 118 -2.68 7.97 7.71
C LEU A 118 -2.38 9.19 8.60
N PHE A 119 -2.47 10.40 8.06
CA PHE A 119 -2.30 11.65 8.81
C PHE A 119 -3.59 12.16 9.47
N THR A 120 -4.75 11.51 9.25
CA THR A 120 -6.01 11.91 9.86
C THR A 120 -6.04 11.61 11.37
N PRO A 121 -6.47 12.55 12.23
CA PRO A 121 -6.44 12.39 13.70
C PRO A 121 -7.23 11.16 14.21
N ALA A 122 -8.26 10.73 13.49
CA ALA A 122 -9.05 9.54 13.81
C ALA A 122 -8.19 8.25 13.85
N LEU A 123 -7.24 8.10 12.93
CA LEU A 123 -6.29 6.97 12.91
C LEU A 123 -5.24 7.12 14.01
N ASN A 124 -4.81 8.35 14.32
CA ASN A 124 -3.87 8.63 15.39
C ASN A 124 -4.43 8.21 16.77
N ASN A 125 -5.69 8.53 17.04
CA ASN A 125 -6.34 8.18 18.31
C ASN A 125 -6.56 6.67 18.47
N HIS A 126 -6.82 5.94 17.38
CA HIS A 126 -6.98 4.48 17.43
C HIS A 126 -5.66 3.76 17.80
N LEU A 127 -4.53 4.24 17.26
CA LEU A 127 -3.21 3.68 17.56
C LEU A 127 -2.73 4.03 18.98
N VAL A 128 -3.10 5.20 19.51
CA VAL A 128 -2.76 5.62 20.87
C VAL A 128 -3.62 4.89 21.93
N GLN A 129 -4.92 4.66 21.69
CA GLN A 129 -5.82 4.02 22.67
C GLN A 129 -5.54 2.54 22.96
N ARG A 130 -4.93 1.79 22.03
CA ARG A 130 -4.51 0.40 22.30
C ARG A 130 -3.19 0.30 23.05
N ARG A 131 -2.26 1.25 22.85
CA ARG A 131 -0.99 1.31 23.57
C ARG A 131 -1.16 1.54 25.08
N SER A 132 -2.24 2.21 25.50
CA SER A 132 -2.52 2.45 26.91
C SER A 132 -3.23 1.29 27.62
N ARG A 133 -3.54 0.19 26.91
CA ARG A 133 -4.20 -1.01 27.46
C ARG A 133 -3.27 -2.22 27.56
N GLU A 134 -2.04 -2.10 27.07
CA GLU A 134 -0.94 -3.06 27.28
C GLU A 134 -0.03 -2.52 28.40
#